data_AF-A0A7Y4WQB7-F1
#
_entry.id   AF-A0A7Y4WQB7-F1
#
_cell.length_a   1.000
_cell.length_b   1.000
_cell.length_c   1.000
_cell.angle_alpha   90.00
_cell.angle_beta   90.00
_cell.angle_gamma   90.00
#
_symmetry.space_group_name_H-M   'P 1'
#
loop_
_entity.id
_entity.type
_entity.pdbx_description
1 polymer ?
#
loop_
_entity_poly.entity_id
_entity_poly.type
_entity_poly.pdbx_seq_one_letter_code
_entity_poly.pdbx_strand_id
1 'polypeptide(L)'
;LTLDIRCALIPLKAVRAQGRDVKLAYQTLGPKRRLAMMSGGGLDCAEAICKAPGASEFLVTAGLETADADLSGLSCRWKPLQAQRGVMLSAIIRAKDQGAPLPRTYRDLYDRIQAVLKGDACPVAVSNLKSAWPPGGANRERAFGRTLFEVYGQSLLGMISEKTGVTIGGFSGKDYLRALPSHSDYRKFADSLRMVVDCSLREADGIESILRDSKAAGLIDFGLHRASTALMTCFVSSTDEGGHVHFIDGGEGGYAKAAQGLKS
;
A
#
# COMPACT_ATOMS: atom_id res chain seq x y z
N LEU A 1 -19.44 -10.07 -4.65
CA LEU A 1 -19.32 -8.90 -5.53
C LEU A 1 -18.65 -9.37 -6.80
N THR A 2 -19.41 -9.54 -7.88
CA THR A 2 -18.84 -9.74 -9.22
C THR A 2 -18.42 -8.35 -9.70
N LEU A 3 -17.12 -8.08 -9.73
CA LEU A 3 -16.58 -6.80 -10.16
C LEU A 3 -16.00 -6.98 -11.56
N ASP A 4 -16.54 -6.26 -12.54
CA ASP A 4 -15.96 -6.19 -13.87
C ASP A 4 -14.76 -5.24 -13.83
N ILE A 5 -13.58 -5.79 -14.11
CA ILE A 5 -12.33 -5.02 -14.15
C ILE A 5 -12.16 -4.45 -15.55
N ARG A 6 -11.92 -3.14 -15.64
CA ARG A 6 -11.49 -2.47 -16.87
C ARG A 6 -9.99 -2.29 -16.85
N CYS A 7 -9.35 -2.66 -17.95
CA CYS A 7 -7.91 -2.49 -18.16
C CYS A 7 -7.68 -1.55 -19.33
N ALA A 8 -6.69 -0.66 -19.24
CA ALA A 8 -6.31 0.23 -20.32
C ALA A 8 -4.80 0.48 -20.34
N LEU A 9 -4.23 0.61 -21.53
CA LEU A 9 -2.85 1.05 -21.74
C LEU A 9 -2.87 2.48 -22.31
N ILE A 10 -2.75 3.45 -21.41
CA ILE A 10 -2.88 4.88 -21.75
C ILE A 10 -1.48 5.48 -21.91
N PRO A 11 -1.09 5.96 -23.11
CA PRO A 11 0.23 6.53 -23.30
C PRO A 11 0.33 7.89 -22.62
N LEU A 12 1.50 8.23 -22.07
CA LEU A 12 1.73 9.52 -21.39
C LEU A 12 1.42 10.73 -22.28
N LYS A 13 1.57 10.60 -23.61
CA LYS A 13 1.19 11.65 -24.56
C LYS A 13 -0.30 12.01 -24.48
N ALA A 14 -1.18 11.04 -24.25
CA ALA A 14 -2.62 11.26 -24.13
C ALA A 14 -2.96 11.97 -22.82
N VAL A 15 -2.29 11.61 -21.73
CA VAL A 15 -2.40 12.30 -20.44
C VAL A 15 -1.94 13.76 -20.56
N ARG A 16 -0.81 13.99 -21.24
CA ARG A 16 -0.25 15.34 -21.47
C ARG A 16 -1.10 16.20 -22.40
N ALA A 17 -1.77 15.60 -23.38
CA ALA A 17 -2.75 16.29 -24.22
C ALA A 17 -3.95 16.84 -23.41
N GLN A 18 -4.26 16.23 -22.26
CA GLN A 18 -5.27 16.72 -21.30
C GLN A 18 -4.72 17.75 -20.30
N GLY A 19 -3.50 18.26 -20.51
CA GLY A 19 -2.86 19.23 -19.62
C GLY A 19 -2.39 18.64 -18.27
N ARG A 20 -2.30 17.31 -18.16
CA ARG A 20 -1.85 16.59 -16.96
C ARG A 20 -0.52 15.91 -17.19
N ASP A 21 0.16 15.49 -16.12
CA ASP A 21 1.43 14.77 -16.25
C ASP A 21 1.58 13.74 -15.12
N VAL A 22 2.47 12.76 -15.33
CA VAL A 22 2.89 11.83 -14.28
C VAL A 22 4.29 12.22 -13.85
N LYS A 23 4.36 12.97 -12.74
CA LYS A 23 5.62 13.39 -12.10
C LYS A 23 5.98 12.40 -11.01
N LEU A 24 7.23 11.98 -11.00
CA LEU A 24 7.75 10.99 -10.07
C LEU A 24 8.70 11.66 -9.07
N ALA A 25 8.54 11.35 -7.79
CA ALA A 25 9.49 11.67 -6.74
C ALA A 25 9.75 10.42 -5.91
N TYR A 26 10.90 10.35 -5.25
CA TYR A 26 11.26 9.25 -4.38
C TYR A 26 11.31 9.70 -2.94
N GLN A 27 10.52 9.05 -2.07
CA GLN A 27 10.67 9.18 -0.62
C GLN A 27 11.73 8.19 -0.13
N THR A 28 12.78 8.71 0.48
CA THR A 28 13.83 7.88 1.09
C THR A 28 13.40 7.41 2.48
N LEU A 29 13.25 6.10 2.67
CA LEU A 29 12.87 5.47 3.95
C LEU A 29 14.06 4.94 4.76
N GLY A 30 15.28 5.26 4.34
CA GLY A 30 16.53 4.79 4.92
C GLY A 30 17.68 4.89 3.90
N PRO A 31 18.90 4.47 4.25
CA PRO A 31 20.09 4.71 3.43
C PRO A 31 20.02 4.10 2.02
N LYS A 32 19.23 3.04 1.82
CA LYS A 32 19.19 2.28 0.55
C LYS A 32 17.80 2.10 -0.06
N ARG A 33 16.74 2.69 0.52
CA ARG A 33 15.37 2.44 0.05
C ARG A 33 14.61 3.70 -0.31
N ARG A 34 13.90 3.60 -1.43
CA ARG A 34 13.14 4.67 -2.04
C ARG A 34 11.75 4.16 -2.41
N LEU A 35 10.71 4.85 -1.95
CA LEU A 35 9.35 4.63 -2.43
C LEU A 35 9.01 5.66 -3.50
N ALA A 36 8.51 5.19 -4.63
CA ALA A 36 7.99 6.04 -5.68
C ALA A 36 6.68 6.72 -5.23
N MET A 37 6.64 8.04 -5.38
CA MET A 37 5.47 8.88 -5.17
C MET A 37 5.14 9.57 -6.49
N MET A 38 3.86 9.63 -6.83
CA MET A 38 3.39 10.14 -8.12
C MET A 38 2.44 11.33 -7.94
N SER A 39 2.64 12.36 -8.76
CA SER A 39 1.88 13.61 -8.73
C SER A 39 1.67 14.17 -10.15
N GLY A 40 0.89 15.24 -10.29
CA GLY A 40 0.64 15.91 -11.57
C GLY A 40 -0.73 15.64 -12.20
N GLY A 41 -1.59 14.87 -11.50
CA GLY A 41 -2.96 14.56 -11.92
C GLY A 41 -3.04 13.53 -13.05
N GLY A 42 -1.91 12.97 -13.49
CA GLY A 42 -1.85 12.05 -14.60
C GLY A 42 -2.46 10.67 -14.32
N LEU A 43 -2.37 10.18 -13.08
CA LEU A 43 -2.99 8.90 -12.69
C LEU A 43 -4.50 9.05 -12.58
N ASP A 44 -4.97 10.13 -11.96
CA ASP A 44 -6.40 10.44 -11.88
C ASP A 44 -6.99 10.68 -13.28
N CYS A 45 -6.24 11.34 -14.18
CA CYS A 45 -6.62 11.51 -15.59
C CYS A 45 -6.69 10.17 -16.32
N ALA A 46 -5.69 9.31 -16.17
CA ALA A 46 -5.69 7.98 -16.78
C ALA A 46 -6.85 7.11 -16.26
N GLU A 47 -7.15 7.17 -14.95
CA GLU A 47 -8.31 6.51 -14.36
C GLU A 47 -9.62 7.04 -14.97
N ALA A 48 -9.76 8.35 -15.15
CA ALA A 48 -10.92 8.95 -15.78
C ALA A 48 -11.09 8.53 -17.25
N ILE A 49 -10.00 8.52 -18.03
CA ILE A 49 -10.00 8.03 -19.42
C ILE A 49 -10.45 6.57 -19.47
N CYS A 50 -9.90 5.69 -18.62
CA CYS A 50 -10.28 4.27 -18.56
C CYS A 50 -11.76 4.06 -18.20
N LYS A 51 -12.33 4.95 -17.38
CA LYS A 51 -13.74 4.87 -16.94
C LYS A 51 -14.71 5.55 -17.90
N ALA A 52 -14.24 6.44 -18.76
CA ALA A 52 -15.09 7.25 -19.63
C ALA A 52 -15.94 6.35 -20.56
N PRO A 53 -17.25 6.64 -20.71
CA PRO A 53 -18.11 5.92 -21.65
C PRO A 53 -17.55 6.03 -23.07
N GLY A 54 -17.43 4.91 -23.78
CA GLY A 54 -16.94 4.89 -25.16
C GLY A 54 -15.43 5.05 -25.34
N ALA A 55 -14.63 5.04 -24.25
CA ALA A 55 -13.17 5.15 -24.30
C ALA A 55 -12.47 3.87 -24.82
N SER A 56 -12.86 3.36 -25.99
CA SER A 56 -12.34 2.12 -26.56
C SER A 56 -10.88 2.20 -27.02
N GLU A 57 -10.35 3.40 -27.28
CA GLU A 57 -9.04 3.57 -27.91
C GLU A 57 -7.89 2.95 -27.09
N PHE A 58 -7.95 3.04 -25.76
CA PHE A 58 -6.89 2.55 -24.87
C PHE A 58 -7.27 1.28 -24.10
N LEU A 59 -8.52 0.80 -24.24
CA LEU A 59 -8.98 -0.35 -23.48
C LEU A 59 -8.29 -1.63 -23.97
N VAL A 60 -7.86 -2.44 -23.02
CA VAL A 60 -7.33 -3.78 -23.26
C VAL A 60 -8.43 -4.77 -22.93
N THR A 61 -8.87 -5.51 -23.94
CA THR A 61 -9.79 -6.63 -23.77
C THR A 61 -8.99 -7.92 -23.65
N ALA A 62 -9.30 -8.73 -22.63
CA ALA A 62 -8.76 -10.07 -22.55
C ALA A 62 -9.28 -10.90 -23.74
N GLY A 63 -8.37 -11.34 -24.61
CA GLY A 63 -8.66 -12.35 -25.62
C GLY A 63 -8.60 -13.76 -25.03
N LEU A 64 -9.08 -14.75 -25.79
CA LEU A 64 -9.09 -16.17 -25.41
C LEU A 64 -7.69 -16.74 -25.08
N GLU A 65 -6.63 -16.14 -25.64
CA GLU A 65 -5.23 -16.53 -25.42
C GLU A 65 -4.51 -15.67 -24.38
N THR A 66 -5.24 -14.83 -23.63
CA THR A 66 -4.62 -14.01 -22.59
C THR A 66 -4.17 -14.91 -21.45
N ALA A 67 -2.85 -15.09 -21.33
CA ALA A 67 -2.27 -15.77 -20.19
C ALA A 67 -2.58 -15.03 -18.88
N ASP A 68 -2.71 -15.78 -17.79
CA ASP A 68 -2.81 -15.20 -16.46
C ASP A 68 -1.57 -14.33 -16.17
N ALA A 69 -1.78 -13.26 -15.39
CA ALA A 69 -0.67 -12.42 -14.95
C ALA A 69 0.35 -13.27 -14.16
N ASP A 70 1.63 -13.11 -14.49
CA ASP A 70 2.68 -13.71 -13.70
C ASP A 70 2.76 -13.01 -12.33
N LEU A 71 2.23 -13.67 -11.30
CA LEU A 71 2.29 -13.20 -9.92
C LEU A 71 3.54 -13.71 -9.19
N SER A 72 4.54 -14.20 -9.94
CA SER A 72 5.86 -14.46 -9.40
C SER A 72 6.45 -13.16 -8.77
N GLY A 73 7.19 -13.28 -7.67
CA GLY A 73 7.71 -12.23 -6.80
C GLY A 73 6.79 -11.88 -5.64
N LEU A 74 5.48 -12.13 -5.77
CA LEU A 74 4.48 -11.78 -4.76
C LEU A 74 4.30 -12.91 -3.76
N SER A 75 4.82 -12.72 -2.56
CA SER A 75 4.61 -13.63 -1.44
C SER A 75 4.41 -12.82 -0.17
N CYS A 76 3.56 -13.30 0.72
CA CYS A 76 3.52 -12.81 2.08
C CYS A 76 3.43 -14.00 3.03
N ARG A 77 4.36 -14.07 3.97
CA ARG A 77 4.41 -15.10 5.01
C ARG A 77 3.76 -14.66 6.32
N TRP A 78 3.38 -13.39 6.40
CA TRP A 78 2.77 -12.77 7.56
C TRP A 78 1.26 -12.96 7.54
N LYS A 79 0.70 -13.29 8.69
CA LYS A 79 -0.75 -13.21 8.90
C LYS A 79 -1.21 -11.74 8.84
N PRO A 80 -2.51 -11.47 8.63
CA PRO A 80 -3.06 -10.13 8.79
C PRO A 80 -2.61 -9.49 10.11
N LEU A 81 -2.02 -8.30 10.01
CA LEU A 81 -1.47 -7.54 11.12
C LEU A 81 -2.62 -7.04 11.98
N GLN A 82 -2.67 -7.46 13.23
CA GLN A 82 -3.73 -7.03 14.15
C GLN A 82 -3.47 -5.60 14.62
N ALA A 83 -4.52 -4.79 14.72
CA ALA A 83 -4.45 -3.47 15.35
C ALA A 83 -3.88 -3.59 16.76
N GLN A 84 -2.89 -2.77 17.08
CA GLN A 84 -2.23 -2.71 18.39
C GLN A 84 -2.81 -1.59 19.25
N ARG A 85 -3.32 -0.51 18.63
CA ARG A 85 -3.81 0.67 19.33
C ARG A 85 -5.33 0.76 19.37
N GLY A 86 -6.00 0.03 18.48
CA GLY A 86 -7.44 -0.15 18.51
C GLY A 86 -8.03 -0.40 17.13
N VAL A 87 -7.61 0.35 16.12
CA VAL A 87 -8.16 0.27 14.77
C VAL A 87 -7.11 0.55 13.69
N MET A 88 -7.17 -0.22 12.61
CA MET A 88 -6.48 0.10 11.35
C MET A 88 -7.38 1.02 10.53
N LEU A 89 -6.97 2.27 10.37
CA LEU A 89 -7.70 3.27 9.58
C LEU A 89 -7.06 3.42 8.20
N SER A 90 -7.77 2.97 7.17
CA SER A 90 -7.45 3.27 5.78
C SER A 90 -8.08 4.59 5.37
N ALA A 91 -7.30 5.48 4.79
CA ALA A 91 -7.75 6.77 4.30
C ALA A 91 -7.28 7.03 2.86
N ILE A 92 -8.19 7.55 2.03
CA ILE A 92 -7.88 8.11 0.71
C ILE A 92 -8.38 9.54 0.71
N ILE A 93 -7.47 10.48 0.43
CA ILE A 93 -7.74 11.92 0.49
C ILE A 93 -7.34 12.52 -0.86
N ARG A 94 -8.28 13.19 -1.52
CA ARG A 94 -8.07 13.86 -2.82
C ARG A 94 -8.37 15.34 -2.66
N ALA A 95 -7.38 16.19 -2.89
CA ALA A 95 -7.56 17.63 -2.90
C ALA A 95 -8.32 18.10 -4.15
N LYS A 96 -9.17 19.12 -3.99
CA LYS A 96 -9.89 19.76 -5.10
C LYS A 96 -9.09 20.86 -5.79
N ASP A 97 -8.07 21.41 -5.11
CA ASP A 97 -7.10 22.30 -5.74
C ASP A 97 -6.20 21.48 -6.66
N GLN A 98 -6.43 21.59 -7.98
CA GLN A 98 -5.69 20.86 -9.00
C GLN A 98 -4.65 21.73 -9.73
N GLY A 99 -4.39 22.95 -9.24
CA GLY A 99 -3.49 23.91 -9.91
C GLY A 99 -2.01 23.69 -9.65
N ALA A 100 -1.65 23.05 -8.53
CA ALA A 100 -0.27 22.74 -8.17
C ALA A 100 0.01 21.22 -8.19
N PRO A 101 1.24 20.77 -8.52
CA PRO A 101 1.62 19.35 -8.46
C PRO A 101 1.45 18.73 -7.07
N LEU A 102 1.67 19.52 -6.02
CA LEU A 102 1.39 19.14 -4.63
C LEU A 102 0.66 20.31 -3.94
N PRO A 103 -0.68 20.29 -3.92
CA PRO A 103 -1.49 21.32 -3.27
C PRO A 103 -1.10 21.54 -1.81
N ARG A 104 -1.10 22.82 -1.36
CA ARG A 104 -0.82 23.17 0.05
C ARG A 104 -1.77 22.46 1.01
N THR A 105 -3.01 22.24 0.58
CA THR A 105 -4.04 21.47 1.27
C THR A 105 -3.54 20.11 1.79
N TYR A 106 -2.70 19.39 1.02
CA TYR A 106 -2.17 18.10 1.48
C TYR A 106 -1.21 18.26 2.65
N ARG A 107 -0.38 19.30 2.65
CA ARG A 107 0.55 19.58 3.76
C ARG A 107 -0.24 19.92 5.02
N ASP A 108 -1.16 20.87 4.91
CA ASP A 108 -1.95 21.33 6.07
C ASP A 108 -2.78 20.19 6.68
N LEU A 109 -3.38 19.34 5.83
CA LEU A 109 -4.10 18.15 6.28
C LEU A 109 -3.18 17.13 6.92
N TYR A 110 -2.03 16.86 6.31
CA TYR A 110 -1.07 15.92 6.86
C TYR A 110 -0.58 16.37 8.24
N ASP A 111 -0.25 17.65 8.41
CA ASP A 111 0.19 18.22 9.68
C ASP A 111 -0.90 18.13 10.75
N ARG A 112 -2.17 18.44 10.40
CA ARG A 112 -3.32 18.27 11.30
C ARG A 112 -3.55 16.82 11.71
N ILE A 113 -3.41 15.87 10.77
CA ILE A 113 -3.52 14.43 11.04
C ILE A 113 -2.39 13.97 11.96
N GLN A 114 -1.14 14.40 11.70
CA GLN A 114 0.00 14.08 12.55
C GLN A 114 -0.17 14.65 13.97
N ALA A 115 -0.77 15.84 14.13
CA ALA A 115 -1.05 16.42 15.43
C ALA A 115 -2.08 15.62 16.25
N VAL A 116 -3.00 14.91 15.59
CA VAL A 116 -3.95 14.01 16.26
C VAL A 116 -3.31 12.68 16.62
N LEU A 117 -2.48 12.13 15.73
CA LEU A 117 -1.80 10.85 15.94
C LEU A 117 -0.72 10.98 17.02
N LYS A 118 -0.92 10.32 18.16
CA LYS A 118 0.09 10.25 19.21
C LYS A 118 1.07 9.11 18.91
N GLY A 119 2.35 9.42 18.78
CA GLY A 119 3.40 8.40 18.58
C GLY A 119 3.40 7.77 17.18
N ASP A 120 4.06 6.62 17.05
CA ASP A 120 4.16 5.92 15.77
C ASP A 120 2.81 5.31 15.38
N ALA A 121 2.30 5.71 14.22
CA ALA A 121 1.06 5.22 13.64
C ALA A 121 1.30 4.12 12.59
N CYS A 122 2.54 3.64 12.47
CA CYS A 122 2.89 2.54 11.60
C CYS A 122 2.07 1.28 11.95
N PRO A 123 1.34 0.70 10.98
CA PRO A 123 0.57 -0.52 11.21
C PRO A 123 1.42 -1.79 11.33
N VAL A 124 2.73 -1.68 11.05
CA VAL A 124 3.68 -2.77 11.16
C VAL A 124 4.45 -2.62 12.46
N ALA A 125 4.24 -3.56 13.39
CA ALA A 125 4.93 -3.61 14.66
C ALA A 125 5.52 -5.00 14.90
N VAL A 126 6.68 -5.09 15.55
CA VAL A 126 7.29 -6.39 15.88
C VAL A 126 6.31 -7.28 16.66
N SER A 127 5.45 -6.68 17.50
CA SER A 127 4.43 -7.40 18.28
C SER A 127 3.30 -8.02 17.45
N ASN A 128 3.01 -7.47 16.26
CA ASN A 128 1.91 -7.93 15.39
C ASN A 128 2.36 -8.75 14.18
N LEU A 129 3.68 -8.88 13.98
CA LEU A 129 4.29 -9.73 12.96
C LEU A 129 4.25 -11.20 13.38
N LYS A 130 3.18 -11.89 12.99
CA LYS A 130 3.02 -13.33 13.21
C LYS A 130 3.16 -14.07 11.89
N SER A 131 4.20 -14.87 11.75
CA SER A 131 4.35 -15.81 10.64
C SER A 131 3.54 -17.08 10.91
N ALA A 132 2.90 -17.62 9.87
CA ALA A 132 2.25 -18.93 9.95
C ALA A 132 3.24 -20.00 9.46
N TRP A 133 3.40 -21.06 10.26
CA TRP A 133 4.07 -22.28 9.81
C TRP A 133 3.06 -23.42 9.74
N PRO A 134 3.00 -24.19 8.63
CA PRO A 134 3.77 -24.02 7.40
C PRO A 134 3.38 -22.75 6.61
N PRO A 135 4.30 -22.15 5.81
CA PRO A 135 3.98 -20.98 4.99
C PRO A 135 2.89 -21.33 3.96
N GLY A 136 1.73 -20.67 4.06
CA GLY A 136 0.60 -20.93 3.16
C GLY A 136 0.92 -20.66 1.68
N GLY A 137 1.93 -19.84 1.40
CA GLY A 137 2.43 -19.54 0.06
C GLY A 137 3.47 -20.51 -0.49
N ALA A 138 3.83 -21.59 0.23
CA ALA A 138 4.95 -22.47 -0.15
C ALA A 138 4.85 -23.00 -1.60
N ASN A 139 3.65 -23.35 -2.05
CA ASN A 139 3.43 -23.82 -3.42
C ASN A 139 3.59 -22.72 -4.47
N ARG A 140 3.26 -21.46 -4.15
CA ARG A 140 3.54 -20.30 -5.02
C ARG A 140 5.03 -20.02 -5.06
N GLU A 141 5.73 -20.22 -3.93
CA GLU A 141 7.17 -20.07 -3.88
C GLU A 141 7.95 -21.14 -4.68
N ARG A 142 7.33 -22.29 -5.00
CA ARG A 142 7.91 -23.28 -5.92
C ARG A 142 7.99 -22.79 -7.37
N ALA A 143 7.11 -21.86 -7.76
CA ALA A 143 7.13 -21.29 -9.11
C ALA A 143 8.43 -20.54 -9.40
N PHE A 144 9.24 -20.23 -8.38
CA PHE A 144 10.59 -19.66 -8.48
C PHE A 144 11.71 -20.69 -8.64
N GLY A 145 11.40 -21.93 -9.02
CA GLY A 145 12.40 -22.99 -9.17
C GLY A 145 12.96 -23.54 -7.85
N ARG A 146 12.33 -23.21 -6.72
CA ARG A 146 12.73 -23.67 -5.38
C ARG A 146 12.06 -25.00 -5.05
N THR A 147 12.80 -25.90 -4.45
CA THR A 147 12.24 -27.15 -3.91
C THR A 147 11.42 -26.86 -2.66
N LEU A 148 10.42 -27.70 -2.35
CA LEU A 148 9.69 -27.60 -1.09
C LEU A 148 10.61 -27.69 0.12
N PHE A 149 11.65 -28.52 0.04
CA PHE A 149 12.63 -28.67 1.10
C PHE A 149 13.38 -27.37 1.39
N GLU A 150 13.77 -26.61 0.36
CA GLU A 150 14.41 -25.30 0.53
C GLU A 150 13.44 -24.26 1.11
N VAL A 151 12.20 -24.22 0.62
CA VAL A 151 11.19 -23.27 1.11
C VAL A 151 10.88 -23.51 2.59
N TYR A 152 10.65 -24.77 2.97
CA TYR A 152 10.43 -25.14 4.36
C TYR A 152 11.71 -24.95 5.18
N GLY A 153 12.85 -25.51 4.75
CA GLY A 153 14.11 -25.40 5.47
C GLY A 153 14.50 -23.96 5.79
N GLN A 154 14.45 -23.06 4.81
CA GLN A 154 14.72 -21.64 5.04
C GLN A 154 13.68 -20.97 5.94
N SER A 155 12.41 -21.30 5.78
CA SER A 155 11.35 -20.75 6.63
C SER A 155 11.51 -21.23 8.09
N LEU A 156 12.04 -22.45 8.31
CA LEU A 156 12.31 -23.00 9.64
C LEU A 156 13.53 -22.32 10.28
N LEU A 157 14.62 -22.16 9.52
CA LEU A 157 15.81 -21.43 9.96
C LEU A 157 15.46 -19.97 10.28
N GLY A 158 14.62 -19.33 9.47
CA GLY A 158 14.08 -18.00 9.74
C GLY A 158 13.34 -17.96 11.08
N MET A 159 12.41 -18.89 11.31
CA MET A 159 11.67 -18.98 12.57
C MET A 159 12.59 -19.19 13.79
N ILE A 160 13.62 -20.03 13.66
CA ILE A 160 14.61 -20.26 14.74
C ILE A 160 15.39 -18.98 15.00
N SER A 161 15.86 -18.30 13.95
CA SER A 161 16.60 -17.04 14.06
C SER A 161 15.74 -15.93 14.70
N GLU A 162 14.46 -15.83 14.33
CA GLU A 162 13.51 -14.88 14.92
C GLU A 162 13.32 -15.13 16.43
N LYS A 163 13.09 -16.38 16.82
CA LYS A 163 12.82 -16.75 18.23
C LYS A 163 14.07 -16.67 19.11
N THR A 164 15.19 -17.20 18.64
CA THR A 164 16.42 -17.31 19.45
C THR A 164 17.29 -16.05 19.33
N GLY A 165 17.19 -15.31 18.22
CA GLY A 165 18.06 -14.18 17.91
C GLY A 165 19.43 -14.56 17.37
N VAL A 166 19.66 -15.84 17.07
CA VAL A 166 20.90 -16.32 16.47
C VAL A 166 20.93 -15.96 14.99
N THR A 167 22.05 -15.40 14.52
CA THR A 167 22.30 -15.17 13.09
C THR A 167 22.65 -16.50 12.41
N ILE A 168 21.92 -16.86 11.37
CA ILE A 168 22.12 -18.11 10.62
C ILE A 168 22.51 -17.74 9.19
N GLY A 169 23.71 -18.15 8.75
CA GLY A 169 24.19 -17.90 7.38
C GLY A 169 24.27 -16.41 6.99
N GLY A 170 24.55 -15.52 7.96
CA GLY A 170 24.58 -14.07 7.76
C GLY A 170 23.22 -13.37 7.87
N PHE A 171 22.12 -14.12 8.01
CA PHE A 171 20.78 -13.57 8.22
C PHE A 171 20.42 -13.51 9.70
N SER A 172 19.98 -12.33 10.17
CA SER A 172 19.45 -12.11 11.51
C SER A 172 17.95 -11.81 11.42
N GLY A 173 17.13 -12.76 11.86
CA GLY A 173 15.67 -12.60 11.90
C GLY A 173 15.24 -11.42 12.78
N LYS A 174 15.95 -11.15 13.88
CA LYS A 174 15.66 -10.02 14.77
C LYS A 174 15.96 -8.66 14.15
N ASP A 175 17.04 -8.54 13.37
CA ASP A 175 17.34 -7.29 12.66
C ASP A 175 16.37 -7.09 11.50
N TYR A 176 16.04 -8.17 10.79
CA TYR A 176 15.02 -8.15 9.75
C TYR A 176 13.65 -7.66 10.28
N LEU A 177 13.18 -8.24 11.39
CA LEU A 177 11.93 -7.84 12.04
C LEU A 177 11.93 -6.37 12.50
N ARG A 178 13.04 -5.89 13.05
CA ARG A 178 13.17 -4.49 13.50
C ARG A 178 13.19 -3.49 12.35
N ALA A 179 13.66 -3.91 11.19
CA ALA A 179 13.72 -3.05 10.02
C ALA A 179 12.40 -3.02 9.21
N LEU A 180 11.52 -4.00 9.39
CA LEU A 180 10.24 -4.09 8.66
C LEU A 180 9.35 -2.83 8.75
N PRO A 181 9.14 -2.22 9.93
CA PRO A 181 8.32 -1.00 10.04
C PRO A 181 8.82 0.14 9.14
N SER A 182 10.15 0.36 9.13
CA SER A 182 10.78 1.37 8.26
C SER A 182 10.72 1.05 6.77
N HIS A 183 10.26 -0.14 6.39
CA HIS A 183 10.20 -0.60 4.99
C HIS A 183 8.78 -0.70 4.44
N SER A 184 7.79 -0.17 5.16
CA SER A 184 6.37 -0.29 4.81
C SER A 184 5.83 0.99 4.17
N ASP A 185 5.04 0.85 3.10
CA ASP A 185 4.48 1.96 2.33
C ASP A 185 3.15 2.51 2.89
N TYR A 186 2.99 2.43 4.22
CA TYR A 186 1.73 2.73 4.90
C TYR A 186 1.28 4.20 4.75
N ARG A 187 2.14 5.07 4.22
CA ARG A 187 1.82 6.41 3.72
C ARG A 187 2.35 6.52 2.30
N LYS A 188 1.48 6.76 1.33
CA LYS A 188 1.83 6.86 -0.09
C LYS A 188 1.03 7.95 -0.79
N PHE A 189 1.61 8.49 -1.86
CA PHE A 189 1.02 9.57 -2.64
C PHE A 189 1.00 9.20 -4.13
N ALA A 190 -0.19 9.19 -4.70
CA ALA A 190 -0.44 8.85 -6.10
C ALA A 190 -1.64 9.69 -6.59
N ASP A 191 -1.38 10.98 -6.87
CA ASP A 191 -2.36 12.08 -7.06
C ASP A 191 -3.35 12.32 -5.91
N SER A 192 -3.42 11.36 -4.99
CA SER A 192 -4.19 11.33 -3.76
C SER A 192 -3.26 10.88 -2.62
N LEU A 193 -3.48 11.41 -1.43
CA LEU A 193 -2.83 10.94 -0.23
C LEU A 193 -3.55 9.67 0.26
N ARG A 194 -2.80 8.58 0.39
CA ARG A 194 -3.30 7.29 0.88
C ARG A 194 -2.51 6.87 2.10
N MET A 195 -3.21 6.44 3.14
CA MET A 195 -2.56 5.93 4.34
C MET A 195 -3.34 4.81 4.99
N VAL A 196 -2.60 3.90 5.65
CA VAL A 196 -3.13 2.94 6.61
C VAL A 196 -2.41 3.18 7.92
N VAL A 197 -3.14 3.56 8.96
CA VAL A 197 -2.56 3.90 10.26
C VAL A 197 -3.18 3.04 11.36
N ASP A 198 -2.34 2.54 12.27
CA ASP A 198 -2.80 1.91 13.52
C ASP A 198 -2.97 3.02 14.56
N CYS A 199 -4.20 3.21 15.03
CA CYS A 199 -4.53 4.30 15.94
C CYS A 199 -5.63 3.88 16.91
N SER A 200 -5.81 4.67 17.97
CA SER A 200 -6.96 4.50 18.86
C SER A 200 -8.25 4.98 18.18
N LEU A 201 -9.40 4.51 18.67
CA LEU A 201 -10.70 4.94 18.16
C LEU A 201 -10.88 6.47 18.22
N ARG A 202 -10.41 7.10 19.31
CA ARG A 202 -10.46 8.56 19.48
C ARG A 202 -9.63 9.31 18.43
N GLU A 203 -8.47 8.78 18.07
CA GLU A 203 -7.61 9.37 17.03
C GLU A 203 -8.23 9.19 15.65
N ALA A 204 -8.82 8.02 15.37
CA ALA A 204 -9.56 7.78 14.14
C ALA A 204 -10.76 8.75 14.00
N ASP A 205 -11.51 8.98 15.09
CA ASP A 205 -12.59 9.97 15.13
C ASP A 205 -12.08 11.40 14.90
N GLY A 206 -10.92 11.74 15.47
CA GLY A 206 -10.28 13.05 15.25
C GLY A 206 -9.85 13.27 13.81
N ILE A 207 -9.25 12.25 13.18
CA ILE A 207 -8.89 12.27 11.75
C ILE A 207 -10.16 12.42 10.90
N GLU A 208 -11.21 11.66 11.21
CA GLU A 208 -12.47 11.75 10.49
C GLU A 208 -13.10 13.15 10.60
N SER A 209 -13.07 13.76 11.77
CA SER A 209 -13.56 15.15 11.96
C SER A 209 -12.77 16.12 11.09
N ILE A 210 -11.44 16.06 11.09
CA ILE A 210 -10.58 16.92 10.26
C ILE A 210 -10.96 16.82 8.78
N LEU A 211 -11.18 15.59 8.29
CA LEU A 211 -11.50 15.33 6.90
C LEU A 211 -12.94 15.77 6.55
N ARG A 212 -13.90 15.56 7.46
CA ARG A 212 -15.29 16.05 7.31
C ARG A 212 -15.33 17.57 7.22
N ASP A 213 -14.64 18.28 8.12
CA ASP A 213 -14.57 19.74 8.10
C ASP A 213 -13.96 20.25 6.79
N SER A 214 -12.90 19.58 6.32
CA SER A 214 -12.21 19.98 5.08
C SER A 214 -13.04 19.67 3.83
N LYS A 215 -13.85 18.61 3.84
CA LYS A 215 -14.83 18.32 2.78
C LYS A 215 -15.99 19.32 2.78
N ALA A 216 -16.49 19.68 3.97
CA ALA A 216 -17.54 20.69 4.13
C ALA A 216 -17.07 22.08 3.65
N ALA A 217 -15.79 22.40 3.86
CA ALA A 217 -15.14 23.60 3.31
C ALA A 217 -14.84 23.51 1.80
N GLY A 218 -15.18 22.40 1.12
CA GLY A 218 -14.95 22.22 -0.31
C GLY A 218 -13.48 22.03 -0.70
N LEU A 219 -12.60 21.70 0.24
CA LEU A 219 -11.16 21.58 -0.02
C LEU A 219 -10.76 20.21 -0.56
N ILE A 220 -11.48 19.16 -0.15
CA ILE A 220 -11.15 17.76 -0.47
C ILE A 220 -12.39 16.93 -0.74
N ASP A 221 -12.18 15.80 -1.41
CA ASP A 221 -12.99 14.60 -1.24
C ASP A 221 -12.15 13.55 -0.50
N PHE A 222 -12.80 12.71 0.30
CA PHE A 222 -12.10 11.67 1.03
C PHE A 222 -12.97 10.43 1.22
N GLY A 223 -12.32 9.33 1.52
CA GLY A 223 -12.94 8.09 1.93
C GLY A 223 -12.15 7.45 3.07
N LEU A 224 -12.86 6.87 4.04
CA LEU A 224 -12.29 6.19 5.20
C LEU A 224 -12.83 4.77 5.31
N HIS A 225 -12.01 3.87 5.82
CA HIS A 225 -12.43 2.55 6.25
C HIS A 225 -11.69 2.15 7.52
N ARG A 226 -12.45 1.62 8.49
CA ARG A 226 -11.95 1.11 9.76
C ARG A 226 -11.96 -0.42 9.69
N ALA A 227 -10.84 -1.04 10.03
CA ALA A 227 -10.69 -2.48 10.09
C ALA A 227 -9.95 -2.90 11.37
N SER A 228 -10.13 -4.15 11.77
CA SER A 228 -9.41 -4.78 12.88
C SER A 228 -7.98 -5.18 12.48
N THR A 229 -7.71 -5.27 11.18
CA THR A 229 -6.44 -5.77 10.64
C THR A 229 -5.91 -4.93 9.48
N ALA A 230 -4.62 -5.06 9.21
CA ALA A 230 -3.98 -4.60 7.98
C ALA A 230 -3.37 -5.79 7.24
N LEU A 231 -3.39 -5.75 5.91
CA LEU A 231 -2.80 -6.74 5.04
C LEU A 231 -1.45 -6.23 4.57
N MET A 232 -0.45 -7.10 4.62
CA MET A 232 0.86 -6.86 4.03
C MET A 232 1.02 -7.76 2.81
N THR A 233 1.49 -7.19 1.71
CA THR A 233 1.92 -7.93 0.52
C THR A 233 3.37 -7.59 0.26
N CYS A 234 4.23 -8.59 0.13
CA CYS A 234 5.64 -8.36 -0.13
C CYS A 234 5.95 -8.68 -1.60
N PHE A 235 6.66 -7.77 -2.25
CA PHE A 235 7.36 -8.08 -3.49
C PHE A 235 8.83 -8.36 -3.14
N VAL A 236 9.29 -9.55 -3.50
CA VAL A 236 10.60 -10.08 -3.14
C VAL A 236 11.42 -10.26 -4.41
N SER A 237 12.37 -9.36 -4.65
CA SER A 237 13.34 -9.48 -5.75
C SER A 237 14.70 -10.04 -5.28
N SER A 238 15.09 -9.82 -4.02
CA SER A 238 16.25 -10.46 -3.37
C SER A 238 16.15 -10.38 -1.85
N THR A 239 16.84 -11.25 -1.11
CA THR A 239 16.86 -11.21 0.37
C THR A 239 17.76 -10.10 0.94
N ASP A 240 18.40 -9.31 0.08
CA ASP A 240 19.26 -8.20 0.48
C ASP A 240 18.46 -7.00 0.97
N GLU A 241 19.15 -6.12 1.69
CA GLU A 241 18.59 -4.86 2.16
C GLU A 241 18.18 -3.95 1.00
N GLY A 242 16.88 -3.90 0.71
CA GLY A 242 16.28 -3.11 -0.37
C GLY A 242 15.60 -3.95 -1.46
N GLY A 243 15.83 -5.26 -1.51
CA GLY A 243 15.17 -6.19 -2.44
C GLY A 243 13.75 -6.61 -2.05
N HIS A 244 13.24 -6.11 -0.90
CA HIS A 244 11.88 -6.36 -0.42
C HIS A 244 11.14 -5.03 -0.24
N VAL A 245 9.96 -4.92 -0.83
CA VAL A 245 9.02 -3.81 -0.59
C VAL A 245 7.75 -4.36 0.05
N HIS A 246 7.30 -3.70 1.11
CA HIS A 246 6.12 -4.10 1.87
C HIS A 246 4.96 -3.15 1.59
N PHE A 247 3.99 -3.65 0.83
CA PHE A 247 2.75 -2.95 0.52
C PHE A 247 1.72 -3.20 1.62
N ILE A 248 1.21 -2.12 2.21
CA ILE A 248 0.20 -2.15 3.26
C ILE A 248 -1.15 -1.67 2.70
N ASP A 249 -2.19 -2.45 3.02
CA ASP A 249 -3.60 -2.12 2.84
C ASP A 249 -4.37 -2.45 4.14
N GLY A 250 -5.54 -1.85 4.34
CA GLY A 250 -6.45 -2.26 5.41
C GLY A 250 -7.05 -3.64 5.13
N GLY A 251 -7.36 -4.37 6.19
CA GLY A 251 -8.19 -5.57 6.12
C GLY A 251 -9.64 -5.23 5.75
N GLU A 252 -10.49 -6.25 5.64
CA GLU A 252 -11.95 -6.09 5.49
C GLU A 252 -12.36 -5.29 4.23
N GLY A 253 -11.45 -5.19 3.26
CA GLY A 253 -11.61 -4.46 2.00
C GLY A 253 -10.85 -3.15 1.92
N GLY A 254 -10.24 -2.66 3.00
CA GLY A 254 -9.19 -1.64 3.00
C GLY A 254 -9.48 -0.43 2.11
N TYR A 255 -8.54 -0.11 1.22
CA TYR A 255 -8.70 0.98 0.25
C TYR A 255 -9.90 0.81 -0.68
N ALA A 256 -10.31 -0.41 -1.03
CA ALA A 256 -11.49 -0.62 -1.88
C ALA A 256 -12.77 -0.17 -1.17
N LYS A 257 -12.88 -0.39 0.15
CA LYS A 257 -13.98 0.13 0.97
C LYS A 257 -13.87 1.63 1.19
N ALA A 258 -12.67 2.14 1.50
CA ALA A 258 -12.45 3.58 1.65
C ALA A 258 -12.84 4.33 0.36
N ALA A 259 -12.49 3.81 -0.82
CA ALA A 259 -12.80 4.40 -2.11
C ALA A 259 -14.31 4.53 -2.39
N GLN A 260 -15.18 3.80 -1.67
CA GLN A 260 -16.63 4.00 -1.79
C GLN A 260 -17.05 5.39 -1.31
N GLY A 261 -16.38 5.95 -0.31
CA GLY A 261 -16.65 7.33 0.17
C GLY A 261 -16.25 8.44 -0.82
N LEU A 262 -15.46 8.09 -1.83
CA LEU A 262 -15.08 8.98 -2.93
C LEU A 262 -16.05 8.92 -4.11
N LYS A 263 -16.96 7.94 -4.14
CA LYS A 263 -17.98 7.85 -5.18
C LYS A 263 -19.16 8.73 -4.75
N SER A 264 -19.33 9.84 -5.46
CA SER A 264 -20.54 10.66 -5.47
C SER A 264 -21.63 9.99 -6.28
#